data_AF-A0A348UWX6-F1
#
_entry.id   AF-A0A348UWX6-F1
#
_cell.length_a   1.000
_cell.length_b   1.000
_cell.length_c   1.000
_cell.angle_alpha   90.00
_cell.angle_beta   90.00
_cell.angle_gamma   90.00
#
_symmetry.space_group_name_H-M   'P 1'
#
loop_
_entity.id
_entity.type
_entity.pdbx_description
1 polymer ?
#
loop_
_entity_poly.entity_id
_entity_poly.type
_entity_poly.pdbx_seq_one_letter_code
_entity_poly.pdbx_strand_id
1 'polypeptide(L)'
;MSVFLVQHGLSLPKTEDPEKGLSEKGREETLKIAQVAAGYGVKISKIFHSGKKRAAQTARIMAEHLYPDLGIEQMADISAMDDVKSLASLLDPGS
;
A
#
# COMPACT_ATOMS: atom_id res chain seq x y z
N MET A 1 -17.33 5.65 -4.44
CA MET A 1 -16.10 4.83 -4.50
C MET A 1 -15.57 4.63 -3.10
N SER A 2 -15.07 3.44 -2.76
CA SER A 2 -14.42 3.19 -1.46
C SER A 2 -12.91 3.36 -1.59
N VAL A 3 -12.29 4.04 -0.64
CA VAL A 3 -10.85 4.23 -0.58
C VAL A 3 -10.32 3.64 0.72
N PHE A 4 -9.30 2.80 0.61
CA PHE A 4 -8.62 2.18 1.76
C PHE A 4 -7.23 2.77 1.89
N LEU A 5 -6.96 3.47 2.98
CA LEU A 5 -5.65 4.01 3.29
C LEU A 5 -4.88 2.99 4.13
N VAL A 6 -3.73 2.54 3.62
CA VAL A 6 -2.90 1.52 4.25
C VAL A 6 -1.55 2.11 4.58
N GLN A 7 -1.18 2.10 5.86
CA GLN A 7 0.19 2.40 6.26
C GLN A 7 1.10 1.23 5.88
N HIS A 8 2.29 1.52 5.35
CA HIS A 8 3.26 0.47 5.06
C HIS A 8 3.59 -0.35 6.32
N GLY A 9 3.91 -1.63 6.16
CA GLY A 9 4.35 -2.48 7.26
C GLY A 9 5.64 -1.97 7.93
N LEU A 10 5.98 -2.58 9.07
CA LEU A 10 7.19 -2.24 9.82
C LEU A 10 8.44 -2.37 8.94
N SER A 11 9.25 -1.31 8.88
CA SER A 11 10.47 -1.26 8.08
C SER A 11 11.73 -1.43 8.91
N LEU A 12 12.77 -1.99 8.29
CA LEU A 12 14.12 -2.00 8.83
C LEU A 12 14.66 -0.59 9.07
N PRO A 13 15.57 -0.41 10.04
CA PRO A 13 16.30 0.84 10.21
C PRO A 13 17.27 1.05 9.04
N LYS A 14 17.66 2.31 8.80
CA LYS A 14 18.59 2.68 7.71
C LYS A 14 19.96 1.99 7.81
N THR A 15 20.37 1.62 9.02
CA THR A 15 21.63 0.93 9.30
C THR A 15 21.66 -0.50 8.77
N GLU A 16 20.49 -1.13 8.61
CA GLU A 16 20.35 -2.49 8.09
C GLU A 16 19.94 -2.51 6.62
N ASP A 17 19.01 -1.62 6.23
CA ASP A 17 18.62 -1.42 4.84
C ASP A 17 18.52 0.09 4.55
N PRO A 18 19.43 0.66 3.74
CA PRO A 18 19.40 2.07 3.38
C PRO A 18 18.08 2.52 2.72
N GLU A 19 17.44 1.61 1.97
CA GLU A 19 16.16 1.87 1.31
C GLU A 19 14.96 1.66 2.24
N LYS A 20 15.21 1.17 3.46
CA LYS A 20 14.21 0.88 4.50
C LYS A 20 13.09 -0.02 4.00
N GLY A 21 13.42 -1.22 3.51
CA GLY A 21 12.46 -2.27 3.21
C GLY A 21 11.74 -2.79 4.47
N LEU A 22 10.73 -3.64 4.28
CA LEU A 22 10.02 -4.30 5.37
C LEU A 22 10.96 -5.23 6.15
N SER A 23 10.82 -5.20 7.48
CA SER A 23 11.39 -6.23 8.34
C SER A 23 10.62 -7.53 8.19
N GLU A 24 11.17 -8.64 8.70
CA GLU A 24 10.49 -9.94 8.69
C GLU A 24 9.14 -9.87 9.42
N LYS A 25 9.12 -9.31 10.63
CA LYS A 25 7.88 -9.01 11.36
C LYS A 25 6.91 -8.13 10.55
N GLY A 26 7.42 -7.11 9.86
CA GLY A 26 6.60 -6.24 9.02
C GLY A 26 5.95 -6.98 7.85
N ARG A 27 6.63 -7.95 7.25
CA ARG A 27 6.07 -8.82 6.21
C ARG A 27 4.99 -9.74 6.78
N GLU A 28 5.24 -10.39 7.92
CA GLU A 28 4.28 -11.26 8.58
C GLU A 28 3.00 -10.52 9.00
N GLU A 29 3.13 -9.33 9.58
CA GLU A 29 1.98 -8.51 9.98
C GLU A 29 1.20 -8.03 8.76
N THR A 30 1.89 -7.59 7.70
CA THR A 30 1.23 -7.21 6.43
C THR A 30 0.47 -8.37 5.83
N LEU A 31 1.06 -9.57 5.81
CA LEU A 31 0.45 -10.80 5.31
C LEU A 31 -0.84 -11.13 6.08
N LYS A 32 -0.81 -11.05 7.42
CA LYS A 32 -1.99 -11.29 8.25
C LYS A 32 -3.12 -10.32 7.91
N ILE A 33 -2.82 -9.03 7.75
CA ILE A 33 -3.84 -8.04 7.39
C ILE A 33 -4.39 -8.29 5.99
N ALA A 34 -3.54 -8.65 5.02
CA ALA A 34 -3.97 -8.98 3.67
C ALA A 34 -4.95 -10.17 3.66
N GLN A 35 -4.64 -11.23 4.41
CA GLN A 35 -5.50 -12.40 4.57
C GLN A 35 -6.82 -12.07 5.27
N VAL A 36 -6.79 -11.23 6.31
CA VAL A 36 -8.00 -10.78 7.01
C VAL A 36 -8.91 -9.98 6.08
N ALA A 37 -8.36 -9.03 5.32
CA ALA A 37 -9.12 -8.26 4.34
C ALA A 37 -9.74 -9.15 3.25
N ALA A 38 -8.98 -10.14 2.75
CA ALA A 38 -9.49 -11.13 1.82
C ALA A 38 -10.63 -11.97 2.43
N GLY A 39 -10.48 -12.40 3.69
CA GLY A 39 -11.49 -13.16 4.43
C GLY A 39 -12.78 -12.38 4.67
N TYR A 40 -12.71 -11.06 4.80
CA TYR A 40 -13.89 -10.18 4.83
C TYR A 40 -14.50 -9.90 3.46
N GLY A 41 -13.92 -10.42 2.38
CA GLY A 41 -14.41 -10.19 1.02
C GLY A 41 -14.19 -8.77 0.51
N VAL A 42 -13.16 -8.07 1.02
CA VAL A 42 -12.81 -6.73 0.54
C VAL A 42 -12.36 -6.82 -0.92
N LYS A 43 -13.11 -6.18 -1.81
CA LYS A 43 -12.80 -6.12 -3.24
C LYS A 43 -11.96 -4.88 -3.54
N ILE A 44 -10.77 -5.08 -4.08
CA ILE A 44 -9.86 -4.00 -4.49
C ILE A 44 -9.70 -4.07 -6.01
N SER A 45 -9.91 -2.96 -6.71
CA SER A 45 -9.67 -2.89 -8.15
C SER A 45 -8.23 -2.54 -8.48
N LYS A 46 -7.58 -1.67 -7.69
CA LYS A 46 -6.22 -1.18 -7.91
C LYS A 46 -5.55 -0.83 -6.59
N ILE A 47 -4.23 -1.02 -6.51
CA ILE A 47 -3.42 -0.61 -5.35
C ILE A 47 -2.36 0.39 -5.82
N PHE A 48 -2.28 1.53 -5.13
CA PHE A 48 -1.25 2.54 -5.36
C PHE A 48 -0.22 2.56 -4.22
N HIS A 49 1.06 2.82 -4.54
CA HIS A 49 2.11 2.99 -3.54
C HIS A 49 3.07 4.15 -3.85
N SER A 50 3.68 4.73 -2.82
CA SER A 50 4.54 5.93 -2.92
C SER A 50 5.95 5.69 -3.50
N GLY A 51 6.19 4.56 -4.15
CA GLY A 51 7.53 4.17 -4.64
C GLY A 51 8.57 3.78 -3.57
N LYS A 52 8.38 4.15 -2.29
CA LYS A 52 9.30 3.75 -1.20
C LYS A 52 9.30 2.23 -1.05
N LYS A 53 10.48 1.61 -0.90
CA LYS A 53 10.65 0.15 -0.85
C LYS A 53 9.67 -0.57 0.10
N ARG A 54 9.53 -0.11 1.34
CA ARG A 54 8.53 -0.62 2.30
C ARG A 54 7.08 -0.52 1.82
N ALA A 55 6.71 0.56 1.13
CA ALA A 55 5.36 0.75 0.61
C ALA A 55 5.11 -0.17 -0.60
N ALA A 56 6.07 -0.28 -1.51
CA ALA A 56 6.01 -1.20 -2.65
C ALA A 56 5.90 -2.68 -2.20
N GLN A 57 6.70 -3.08 -1.21
CA GLN A 57 6.64 -4.43 -0.63
C GLN A 57 5.31 -4.68 0.09
N THR A 58 4.77 -3.69 0.81
CA THR A 58 3.44 -3.79 1.43
C THR A 58 2.36 -4.00 0.36
N ALA A 59 2.37 -3.19 -0.69
CA ALA A 59 1.42 -3.28 -1.80
C ALA A 59 1.48 -4.64 -2.50
N ARG A 60 2.68 -5.19 -2.69
CA ARG A 60 2.86 -6.51 -3.30
C ARG A 60 2.25 -7.63 -2.46
N ILE A 61 2.53 -7.66 -1.16
CA ILE A 61 1.95 -8.66 -0.24
C ILE A 61 0.42 -8.56 -0.23
N MET A 62 -0.13 -7.34 -0.21
CA MET A 62 -1.58 -7.13 -0.28
C MET A 62 -2.16 -7.63 -1.61
N ALA A 63 -1.50 -7.35 -2.74
CA ALA A 63 -1.97 -7.75 -4.06
C ALA A 63 -1.99 -9.27 -4.25
N GLU A 64 -1.04 -10.00 -3.64
CA GLU A 64 -0.98 -11.47 -3.68
C GLU A 64 -2.21 -12.14 -3.04
N HIS A 65 -2.94 -11.43 -2.17
CA HIS A 65 -4.15 -11.96 -1.48
C HIS A 65 -5.45 -11.28 -1.90
N LEU A 66 -5.40 -10.01 -2.30
CA LEU A 66 -6.58 -9.24 -2.67
C LEU A 66 -6.86 -9.25 -4.18
N TYR A 67 -5.91 -9.75 -4.98
CA TYR A 67 -6.03 -9.94 -6.43
C TYR A 67 -6.65 -8.74 -7.18
N PRO A 68 -6.03 -7.54 -7.11
CA PRO A 68 -6.58 -6.37 -7.77
C PRO A 68 -6.54 -6.51 -9.29
N ASP A 69 -7.69 -6.38 -9.95
CA ASP A 69 -7.85 -6.55 -11.40
C ASP A 69 -6.95 -5.61 -12.23
N LEU A 70 -6.72 -4.39 -11.73
CA LEU A 70 -5.87 -3.37 -12.37
C LEU A 70 -4.44 -3.35 -11.79
N GLY A 71 -4.10 -4.32 -10.94
CA GLY A 71 -2.76 -4.52 -10.42
C GLY A 71 -2.28 -3.47 -9.41
N ILE A 72 -0.94 -3.35 -9.34
CA ILE A 72 -0.22 -2.41 -8.48
C ILE A 72 0.43 -1.31 -9.32
N GLU A 73 0.38 -0.07 -8.86
CA GLU A 73 1.02 1.06 -9.54
C GLU A 73 1.71 2.00 -8.55
N GLN A 74 2.88 2.52 -8.94
CA GLN A 74 3.50 3.61 -8.22
C GLN A 74 2.78 4.92 -8.57
N MET A 75 2.36 5.67 -7.55
CA MET A 75 1.76 6.99 -7.72
C MET A 75 2.64 8.05 -7.06
N ALA A 76 2.80 9.18 -7.74
CA ALA A 76 3.37 10.39 -7.14
C ALA A 76 2.40 10.98 -6.09
N ASP A 77 2.86 11.95 -5.31
CA ASP A 77 2.03 12.77 -4.41
C ASP A 77 1.30 12.01 -3.29
N ILE A 78 1.80 10.82 -2.92
CA ILE A 78 1.32 10.03 -1.77
C ILE A 78 2.43 9.64 -0.80
N SER A 79 3.56 10.34 -0.84
CA SER A 79 4.54 10.33 0.25
C SER A 79 4.01 11.10 1.46
N ALA A 80 4.56 10.79 2.63
CA ALA A 80 4.14 11.34 3.91
C ALA A 80 4.11 12.87 4.04
N MET A 81 4.77 13.61 3.15
CA MET A 81 4.85 15.07 3.18
C MET A 81 4.20 15.72 1.95
N ASP A 82 3.58 14.93 1.09
CA ASP A 82 2.96 15.43 -0.14
C ASP A 82 1.58 16.05 0.18
N ASP A 83 1.13 16.99 -0.66
CA ASP A 83 -0.16 17.65 -0.47
C ASP A 83 -1.32 16.72 -0.85
N VAL A 84 -2.22 16.48 0.11
CA VAL A 84 -3.43 15.66 -0.07
C VAL A 84 -4.36 16.19 -1.15
N LYS A 85 -4.31 17.49 -1.49
CA LYS A 85 -5.17 18.08 -2.53
C LYS A 85 -4.95 17.44 -3.90
N SER A 86 -3.70 17.11 -4.24
CA SER A 86 -3.38 16.45 -5.52
C SER A 86 -4.06 15.08 -5.62
N LEU A 87 -4.04 14.31 -4.53
CA LEU A 87 -4.73 13.02 -4.45
C LEU A 87 -6.26 13.18 -4.47
N ALA A 88 -6.80 14.20 -3.78
CA ALA A 88 -8.24 14.41 -3.67
C ALA A 88 -8.91 14.59 -5.04
N SER A 89 -8.26 15.32 -5.96
CA SER A 89 -8.77 15.49 -7.33
C SER A 89 -8.85 14.19 -8.14
N LEU A 90 -8.03 13.18 -7.82
CA LEU A 90 -8.05 11.87 -8.49
C LEU A 90 -9.11 10.92 -7.92
N LEU A 91 -9.65 11.23 -6.73
CA LEU A 91 -10.60 10.40 -6.01
C LEU A 91 -12.04 10.92 -6.13
N ASP A 92 -12.28 11.99 -6.89
CA ASP A 92 -13.59 12.62 -7.01
C ASP A 92 -14.59 11.65 -7.67
N PRO A 93 -15.61 11.17 -6.95
CA PRO A 93 -16.60 10.28 -7.52
C PRO A 93 -17.56 10.98 -8.50
N GLY A 94 -17.43 12.30 -8.69
CA GLY A 94 -18.25 13.11 -9.60
C GLY A 94 -17.61 13.45 -10.96
N SER A 95 -16.36 13.04 -11.20
CA SER A 95 -15.69 13.18 -12.52
C SER A 95 -15.95 12.03 -13.48
#